data_AF-A0A972AZH2-F1
#
_entry.id   AF-A0A972AZH2-F1
#
_cell.length_a   1.000
_cell.length_b   1.000
_cell.length_c   1.000
_cell.angle_alpha   90.00
_cell.angle_beta   90.00
_cell.angle_gamma   90.00
#
_symmetry.space_group_name_H-M   'P 1'
#
loop_
_entity.id
_entity.type
_entity.pdbx_description
1 polymer ?
#
loop_
_entity_poly.entity_id
_entity_poly.type
_entity_poly.pdbx_seq_one_letter_code
_entity_poly.pdbx_strand_id
1 'polypeptide(L)'
;TEEGYYDIYNKAGARMEMPGCSLCMGNQARVETGATVVSTSTRNFPNRLGDNTDVFLASAELAAVASIIGKLPTVEEYMAYAKDIDSMAADVYRYLSFDQIASYKEAAANATIPVLEV
;
A
#
# COMPACT_ATOMS: atom_id res chain seq x y z
N THR A 1 -10.66 0.49 -7.26
CA THR A 1 -11.54 0.33 -8.43
C THR A 1 -12.74 1.26 -8.34
N GLU A 2 -13.53 1.24 -7.27
CA GLU A 2 -14.71 2.12 -7.11
C GLU A 2 -14.37 3.62 -6.98
N GLU A 3 -13.38 3.96 -6.16
CA GLU A 3 -12.94 5.36 -5.94
C GLU A 3 -11.92 5.86 -7.00
N GLY A 4 -11.69 5.11 -8.08
CA GLY A 4 -10.83 5.54 -9.20
C GLY A 4 -9.31 5.49 -9.01
N TYR A 5 -8.79 5.21 -7.80
CA TYR A 5 -7.34 5.16 -7.54
C TYR A 5 -6.55 4.15 -8.40
N TYR A 6 -7.20 3.08 -8.85
CA TYR A 6 -6.56 2.07 -9.72
C TYR A 6 -6.11 2.66 -11.05
N ASP A 7 -6.89 3.58 -11.62
CA ASP A 7 -6.54 4.22 -12.89
C ASP A 7 -5.36 5.18 -12.72
N ILE A 8 -5.24 5.81 -11.55
CA ILE A 8 -4.10 6.67 -11.21
C ILE A 8 -2.81 5.84 -11.18
N TYR A 9 -2.82 4.70 -10.47
CA TYR A 9 -1.66 3.81 -10.40
C TYR A 9 -1.29 3.22 -11.76
N ASN A 10 -2.27 2.81 -12.57
CA ASN A 10 -2.04 2.32 -13.92
C ASN A 10 -1.40 3.38 -14.81
N LYS A 11 -1.89 4.63 -14.78
CA LYS A 11 -1.31 5.74 -15.54
C LYS A 11 0.12 6.08 -15.10
N ALA A 12 0.43 5.89 -13.82
CA ALA A 12 1.77 6.06 -13.28
C ALA A 12 2.72 4.89 -13.60
N GLY A 13 2.23 3.81 -14.23
CA GLY A 13 3.03 2.62 -14.56
C GLY A 13 3.28 1.70 -13.36
N ALA A 14 2.52 1.83 -12.28
CA ALA A 14 2.67 0.97 -11.12
C ALA A 14 2.11 -0.43 -11.39
N ARG A 15 2.81 -1.46 -10.89
CA ARG A 15 2.32 -2.84 -10.91
C ARG A 15 1.38 -3.08 -9.73
N MET A 16 0.13 -3.44 -10.01
CA MET A 16 -0.82 -3.86 -8.98
C MET A 16 -0.81 -5.37 -8.81
N GLU A 17 -0.76 -5.82 -7.56
CA GLU A 17 -0.77 -7.22 -7.17
C GLU A 17 -2.12 -7.61 -6.59
N MET A 18 -2.44 -8.90 -6.63
CA MET A 18 -3.59 -9.42 -5.90
C MET A 18 -3.39 -9.26 -4.38
N PRO A 19 -4.46 -9.00 -3.60
CA PRO A 19 -4.35 -8.85 -2.15
C PRO A 19 -3.66 -10.05 -1.50
N GLY A 20 -2.54 -9.82 -0.84
CA GLY A 20 -1.71 -10.86 -0.24
C GLY A 20 -0.34 -10.32 0.19
N CYS A 21 0.54 -11.21 0.67
CA CYS A 21 1.87 -10.81 1.16
C CYS A 21 2.80 -10.26 0.08
N SER A 22 2.63 -10.68 -1.19
CA SER A 22 3.45 -10.23 -2.33
C SER A 22 4.96 -10.24 -2.00
N LEU A 23 5.67 -9.16 -2.30
CA LEU A 23 7.11 -8.99 -2.08
C LEU A 23 7.53 -9.01 -0.60
N CYS A 24 6.62 -8.75 0.35
CA CYS A 24 6.93 -8.67 1.78
C CYS A 24 7.56 -9.97 2.32
N MET A 25 7.12 -11.12 1.77
CA MET A 25 7.66 -12.41 2.17
C MET A 25 8.83 -12.89 1.29
N GLY A 26 8.87 -12.47 0.02
CA GLY A 26 9.91 -12.86 -0.93
C GLY A 26 9.90 -14.35 -1.31
N ASN A 27 8.79 -15.05 -1.06
CA ASN A 27 8.61 -16.48 -1.35
C ASN A 27 7.91 -16.76 -2.69
N GLN A 28 7.46 -15.72 -3.39
CA GLN A 28 6.81 -15.80 -4.70
C GLN A 28 7.53 -14.83 -5.64
N ALA A 29 7.02 -13.60 -5.77
CA ALA A 29 7.70 -12.53 -6.47
C ALA A 29 8.92 -12.07 -5.66
N ARG A 30 9.99 -11.73 -6.39
CA ARG A 30 11.22 -11.13 -5.85
C ARG A 30 11.57 -9.92 -6.70
N VAL A 31 12.26 -8.96 -6.10
CA VAL A 31 12.80 -7.81 -6.84
C VAL A 31 14.04 -8.25 -7.63
N GLU A 32 14.50 -7.38 -8.53
CA GLU A 32 15.72 -7.59 -9.29
C GLU A 32 16.95 -7.73 -8.38
N THR A 33 17.86 -8.64 -8.73
CA THR A 33 19.10 -8.88 -7.99
C THR A 33 19.95 -7.63 -7.94
N GLY A 34 20.45 -7.26 -6.75
CA GLY A 34 21.27 -6.06 -6.57
C GLY A 34 20.48 -4.75 -6.50
N ALA A 35 19.14 -4.80 -6.58
CA ALA A 35 18.32 -3.59 -6.51
C ALA A 35 18.37 -2.93 -5.11
N THR A 36 18.27 -1.61 -5.12
CA THR A 36 17.98 -0.82 -3.92
C THR A 36 16.49 -0.54 -3.84
N VAL A 37 15.86 -0.90 -2.71
CA VAL A 37 14.40 -0.87 -2.56
C VAL A 37 14.00 -0.02 -1.36
N VAL A 38 12.99 0.82 -1.54
CA VAL A 38 12.26 1.46 -0.44
C VAL A 38 10.95 0.70 -0.23
N SER A 39 10.71 0.18 0.96
CA SER A 39 9.61 -0.74 1.25
C SER A 39 8.81 -0.33 2.48
N THR A 40 7.50 -0.48 2.41
CA THR A 40 6.56 -0.35 3.54
C THR A 40 6.31 -1.69 4.25
N SER A 41 7.10 -2.71 3.92
CA SER A 41 7.06 -4.01 4.60
C SER A 41 7.59 -3.93 6.03
N THR A 42 7.56 -5.07 6.73
CA THR A 42 7.96 -5.15 8.15
C THR A 42 9.42 -5.51 8.36
N ARG A 43 10.15 -5.98 7.33
CA ARG A 43 11.48 -6.59 7.49
C ARG A 43 12.37 -6.35 6.28
N ASN A 44 13.65 -6.03 6.54
CA ASN A 44 14.67 -5.77 5.51
C ASN A 44 15.94 -6.65 5.67
N PHE A 45 15.80 -7.86 6.22
CA PHE A 45 16.96 -8.77 6.36
C PHE A 45 17.58 -9.11 4.99
N PRO A 46 18.89 -9.42 4.93
CA PRO A 46 19.56 -9.81 3.69
C PRO A 46 18.81 -10.93 2.95
N ASN A 47 18.71 -10.81 1.63
CA ASN A 47 18.04 -11.74 0.73
C ASN A 47 16.53 -11.93 0.96
N ARG A 48 15.87 -11.02 1.71
CA ARG A 48 14.44 -11.12 1.99
C ARG A 48 13.58 -10.79 0.78
N LEU A 49 13.72 -9.60 0.19
CA LEU A 49 12.90 -9.15 -0.96
C LEU A 49 13.49 -9.62 -2.30
N GLY A 50 14.80 -9.80 -2.38
CA GLY A 50 15.52 -10.26 -3.57
C GLY A 50 16.98 -10.55 -3.22
N ASP A 51 17.74 -11.08 -4.16
CA ASP A 51 19.12 -11.51 -3.90
C ASP A 51 20.07 -10.32 -3.95
N ASN A 52 20.97 -10.22 -2.97
CA ASN A 52 21.95 -9.11 -2.85
C ASN A 52 21.30 -7.72 -2.89
N THR A 53 20.07 -7.58 -2.39
CA THR A 53 19.32 -6.30 -2.41
C THR A 53 19.50 -5.53 -1.12
N ASP A 54 19.60 -4.20 -1.24
CA ASP A 54 19.55 -3.29 -0.10
C ASP A 54 18.12 -2.74 0.07
N VAL A 55 17.53 -2.97 1.24
CA VAL A 55 16.12 -2.62 1.51
C VAL A 55 16.03 -1.62 2.66
N PHE A 56 15.39 -0.48 2.39
CA PHE A 56 15.09 0.57 3.35
C PHE A 56 13.62 0.52 3.75
N LEU A 57 13.34 0.46 5.04
CA LEU A 57 11.98 0.50 5.57
C LEU A 57 11.52 1.95 5.73
N ALA A 58 10.35 2.27 5.20
CA ALA A 58 9.81 3.64 5.17
C ALA A 58 8.27 3.64 5.28
N SER A 59 7.69 4.81 5.54
CA SER A 59 6.23 5.01 5.45
C SER A 59 5.75 4.98 4.01
N ALA A 60 4.43 4.87 3.81
CA ALA A 60 3.84 4.87 2.47
C ALA A 60 4.03 6.22 1.75
N GLU A 61 3.94 7.32 2.48
CA GLU A 61 4.15 8.67 1.97
C GLU A 61 5.59 8.86 1.49
N LEU A 62 6.57 8.47 2.31
CA LEU A 62 7.99 8.57 1.93
C LEU A 62 8.33 7.64 0.76
N ALA A 63 7.79 6.42 0.73
CA ALA A 63 7.97 5.50 -0.38
C ALA A 63 7.37 6.03 -1.69
N ALA A 64 6.21 6.70 -1.63
CA ALA A 64 5.59 7.34 -2.79
C ALA A 64 6.42 8.54 -3.30
N VAL A 65 6.99 9.36 -2.41
CA VAL A 65 7.88 10.44 -2.81
C VAL A 65 9.18 9.89 -3.42
N ALA A 66 9.76 8.86 -2.82
CA ALA A 66 10.98 8.22 -3.33
C ALA A 66 10.76 7.56 -4.71
N SER A 67 9.57 7.01 -4.99
CA SER A 67 9.26 6.41 -6.30
C SER A 67 9.09 7.45 -7.40
N ILE A 68 8.65 8.67 -7.07
CA ILE A 68 8.56 9.79 -8.01
C ILE A 68 9.94 10.36 -8.33
N ILE A 69 10.79 10.55 -7.30
CA ILE A 69 12.09 11.22 -7.45
C ILE A 69 13.18 10.23 -7.92
N GLY A 70 13.04 8.95 -7.61
CA GLY A 70 14.01 7.90 -7.94
C GLY A 70 15.22 7.81 -7.00
N LYS A 71 15.15 8.46 -5.83
CA LYS A 71 16.16 8.42 -4.76
C LYS A 71 15.49 8.64 -3.40
N LEU A 72 16.21 8.38 -2.32
CA LEU A 72 15.79 8.86 -0.99
C LEU A 72 15.85 10.41 -0.99
N PRO A 73 14.72 11.09 -0.72
CA PRO A 73 14.66 12.55 -0.77
C PRO A 73 15.41 13.19 0.40
N THR A 74 15.78 14.46 0.24
CA THR A 74 16.10 15.31 1.41
C THR A 74 14.83 15.68 2.18
N VAL A 75 15.00 16.24 3.38
CA VAL A 75 13.86 16.69 4.19
C VAL A 75 13.08 17.78 3.47
N GLU A 76 13.76 18.71 2.81
CA GLU A 76 13.16 19.81 2.06
C GLU A 76 12.38 19.28 0.86
N GLU A 77 12.97 18.34 0.11
CA GLU A 77 12.29 17.66 -1.01
C GLU A 77 11.03 16.94 -0.52
N TYR A 78 11.12 16.19 0.58
CA TYR A 78 9.98 15.48 1.17
C TYR A 78 8.86 16.43 1.61
N MET A 79 9.19 17.49 2.35
CA MET A 79 8.20 18.42 2.90
C MET A 79 7.46 19.20 1.81
N ALA A 80 8.08 19.40 0.64
CA ALA A 80 7.41 19.99 -0.51
C ALA A 80 6.21 19.14 -0.98
N TYR A 81 6.36 17.80 -1.03
CA TYR A 81 5.26 16.89 -1.38
C TYR A 81 4.30 16.66 -0.21
N ALA A 82 4.81 16.57 1.03
CA ALA A 82 4.00 16.25 2.20
C ALA A 82 2.90 17.29 2.47
N LYS A 83 3.15 18.56 2.14
CA LYS A 83 2.15 19.64 2.27
C LYS A 83 0.90 19.38 1.42
N ASP A 84 1.07 18.83 0.22
CA ASP A 84 -0.05 18.54 -0.67
C ASP A 84 -0.87 17.33 -0.17
N ILE A 85 -0.19 16.32 0.37
CA ILE A 85 -0.82 15.15 1.01
C ILE A 85 -1.68 15.59 2.20
N ASP A 86 -1.14 16.47 3.05
CA ASP A 86 -1.83 16.95 4.26
C ASP A 86 -3.11 17.73 3.94
N SER A 87 -3.15 18.44 2.80
CA SER A 87 -4.33 19.19 2.37
C SER A 87 -5.58 18.33 2.12
N MET A 88 -5.39 17.03 1.87
CA MET A 88 -6.46 16.06 1.65
C MET A 88 -6.57 15.02 2.78
N ALA A 89 -5.88 15.22 3.91
CA ALA A 89 -5.75 14.23 4.98
C ALA A 89 -7.10 13.68 5.48
N ALA A 90 -8.12 14.53 5.59
CA ALA A 90 -9.45 14.12 6.07
C ALA A 90 -10.15 13.09 5.15
N ASP A 91 -9.86 13.13 3.85
CA ASP A 91 -10.43 12.18 2.88
C ASP A 91 -9.48 10.99 2.63
N VAL A 92 -8.17 11.24 2.59
CA VAL A 92 -7.14 10.21 2.36
C VAL A 92 -7.10 9.17 3.48
N TYR A 93 -7.25 9.59 4.75
CA TYR A 93 -7.09 8.71 5.91
C TYR A 93 -8.42 8.17 6.47
N ARG A 94 -9.44 8.01 5.61
CA ARG A 94 -10.67 7.31 5.99
C ARG A 94 -10.44 5.80 6.06
N TYR A 95 -10.85 5.18 7.16
CA TYR A 95 -10.80 3.72 7.32
C TYR A 95 -12.05 3.05 6.73
N LEU A 96 -11.92 1.77 6.41
CA LEU A 96 -13.03 0.98 5.89
C LEU A 96 -13.94 0.50 7.02
N SER A 97 -15.08 1.19 7.20
CA SER A 97 -16.12 0.85 8.18
C SER A 97 -17.28 0.13 7.51
N PHE A 98 -17.26 -1.21 7.51
CA PHE A 98 -18.25 -2.04 6.81
C PHE A 98 -19.70 -1.83 7.27
N ASP A 99 -19.90 -1.42 8.52
CA ASP A 99 -21.21 -1.07 9.09
C ASP A 99 -21.83 0.21 8.48
N GLN A 100 -21.02 1.00 7.78
CA GLN A 100 -21.43 2.24 7.10
C GLN A 100 -21.59 2.04 5.59
N ILE A 101 -21.26 0.86 5.06
CA ILE A 101 -21.33 0.58 3.62
C ILE A 101 -22.59 -0.24 3.31
N ALA A 102 -23.48 0.33 2.49
CA ALA A 102 -24.80 -0.24 2.22
C ALA A 102 -24.76 -1.71 1.78
N SER A 103 -23.88 -2.05 0.84
CA SER A 103 -23.74 -3.43 0.34
C SER A 103 -23.39 -4.45 1.43
N TYR A 104 -22.52 -4.08 2.37
CA TYR A 104 -22.16 -4.93 3.50
C TYR A 104 -23.27 -5.01 4.55
N LYS A 105 -23.98 -3.91 4.81
CA LYS A 105 -25.14 -3.92 5.72
C LYS A 105 -26.27 -4.78 5.19
N GLU A 106 -26.59 -4.67 3.90
CA GLU A 106 -27.63 -5.47 3.26
C GLU A 106 -27.26 -6.95 3.26
N ALA A 107 -26.00 -7.29 2.94
CA ALA A 107 -25.52 -8.65 3.00
C ALA A 107 -25.59 -9.23 4.44
N ALA A 108 -25.21 -8.44 5.44
CA ALA A 108 -25.28 -8.83 6.84
C ALA A 108 -26.72 -9.02 7.33
N ALA A 109 -27.66 -8.15 6.94
CA ALA A 109 -29.07 -8.25 7.31
C ALA A 109 -29.76 -9.48 6.70
N ASN A 110 -29.32 -9.91 5.53
CA ASN A 110 -29.86 -11.08 4.82
C ASN A 110 -29.09 -12.38 5.13
N ALA A 111 -28.05 -12.33 5.96
CA ALA A 111 -27.25 -13.51 6.29
C ALA A 111 -27.97 -14.41 7.30
N THR A 112 -28.24 -15.65 6.92
CA THR A 112 -28.68 -16.69 7.86
C THR A 112 -27.48 -17.18 8.67
N ILE A 113 -27.47 -16.93 9.98
CA ILE A 113 -26.38 -17.34 10.88
C ILE A 113 -26.85 -18.56 11.68
N PRO A 114 -26.30 -19.77 11.42
CA PRO A 114 -26.82 -21.03 11.98
C PRO A 114 -26.82 -21.15 13.51
N VAL A 115 -26.11 -20.27 14.22
CA VAL A 115 -25.94 -20.30 15.68
C VAL A 115 -26.92 -19.37 16.42
N LEU A 116 -27.62 -18.49 15.69
CA LEU A 116 -28.59 -17.54 16.26
C LEU A 116 -30.04 -17.97 16.05
N GLU A 117 -30.28 -19.01 15.24
CA GLU A 117 -31.58 -19.64 15.05
C GLU A 117 -31.79 -20.75 16.10
N VAL A 118 -32.16 -20.36 17.32
CA VAL A 118 -32.73 -21.25 18.35
C VAL A 118 -34.08 -20.72 18.78
#